data_AF-A0A7K9EKV8-F1
#
_entry.id   AF-A0A7K9EKV8-F1
#
_cell.length_a   1.000
_cell.length_b   1.000
_cell.length_c   1.000
_cell.angle_alpha   90.00
_cell.angle_beta   90.00
_cell.angle_gamma   90.00
#
_symmetry.space_group_name_H-M   'P 1'
#
loop_
_entity.id
_entity.type
_entity.pdbx_description
1 polymer ?
#
loop_
_entity_poly.entity_id
_entity_poly.type
_entity_poly.pdbx_seq_one_letter_code
_entity_poly.pdbx_strand_id
1 'polypeptide(L)'
;MPAALAENSQVICEVWANNLEEEMRKIREIVLSYSYIAMDTEFPGVVVRPIGEFRSSIDYQYQLLRCNVDLLKIIQLGLTFTNEKGEYPSGINTWQFNFKFNLTEDMYSQDSIDLLASSGLQFQKHEEEGIDTLHFAELLMTSGVVLSDSVKWLSFHSGYDFGYMVKLLTDSRLPEEEHEFFHILNLFFPSIYDVKYLMKSCKNLKGGLQEVADQLDLQRIGRQHQAGSDSLLTGMAFFRMKELFFEDTIDDAKYCGRLYGLGTGVAQKQNEDVDSAQEKMSILAIINNMQP
;
A
#
# COMPACT_ATOMS: atom_id res chain seq x y z
N MET A 1 22.45 9.23 -26.65
CA MET A 1 21.88 7.99 -27.23
C MET A 1 20.48 7.79 -26.66
N PRO A 2 19.40 7.84 -27.45
CA PRO A 2 18.04 7.93 -26.92
C PRO A 2 17.21 6.62 -27.00
N ALA A 3 17.85 5.45 -27.10
CA ALA A 3 17.13 4.16 -27.22
C ALA A 3 16.96 3.39 -25.89
N ALA A 4 17.80 3.64 -24.88
CA ALA A 4 17.81 2.87 -23.63
C ALA A 4 16.75 3.30 -22.59
N LEU A 5 16.09 4.44 -22.78
CA LEU A 5 15.01 4.92 -21.89
C LEU A 5 13.63 4.36 -22.27
N ALA A 6 13.48 3.83 -23.49
CA ALA A 6 12.19 3.35 -24.00
C ALA A 6 11.86 1.92 -23.57
N GLU A 7 12.85 1.06 -23.32
CA GLU A 7 12.61 -0.36 -22.96
C GLU A 7 12.11 -0.54 -21.52
N ASN A 8 12.51 0.32 -20.57
CA ASN A 8 12.10 0.19 -19.16
C ASN A 8 10.74 0.83 -18.84
N SER A 9 10.12 1.56 -19.77
CA SER A 9 8.77 2.14 -19.58
C SER A 9 7.64 1.14 -19.79
N GLN A 10 7.92 -0.08 -20.27
CA GLN A 10 6.90 -1.10 -20.57
C GLN A 10 6.48 -1.95 -19.37
N VAL A 11 7.12 -1.79 -18.21
CA VAL A 11 6.86 -2.62 -17.01
C VAL A 11 5.76 -2.05 -16.10
N ILE A 12 5.54 -0.73 -16.15
CA ILE A 12 4.50 -0.02 -15.38
C ILE A 12 3.30 0.25 -16.29
N CYS A 13 2.14 -0.32 -15.95
CA CYS A 13 0.88 -0.10 -16.64
C CYS A 13 0.06 0.99 -15.94
N GLU A 14 -0.28 2.04 -16.69
CA GLU A 14 -1.22 3.06 -16.23
C GLU A 14 -2.65 2.53 -16.29
N VAL A 15 -3.34 2.50 -15.16
CA VAL A 15 -4.73 2.08 -15.04
C VAL A 15 -5.60 3.29 -14.75
N TRP A 16 -6.63 3.45 -15.58
CA TRP A 16 -7.66 4.47 -15.55
C TRP A 16 -9.02 3.77 -15.57
N ALA A 17 -10.12 4.54 -15.50
CA ALA A 17 -11.47 3.95 -15.49
C ALA A 17 -11.76 3.08 -16.73
N ASN A 18 -11.19 3.42 -17.89
CA ASN A 18 -11.47 2.75 -19.16
C ASN A 18 -10.81 1.37 -19.33
N ASN A 19 -9.72 1.07 -18.62
CA ASN A 19 -9.00 -0.20 -18.70
C ASN A 19 -8.94 -0.98 -17.38
N LEU A 20 -9.53 -0.45 -16.31
CA LEU A 20 -9.53 -1.07 -14.97
C LEU A 20 -9.91 -2.56 -15.00
N GLU A 21 -11.04 -2.91 -15.61
CA GLU A 21 -11.51 -4.30 -15.63
C GLU A 21 -10.57 -5.25 -16.41
N GLU A 22 -9.96 -4.76 -17.48
CA GLU A 22 -9.01 -5.54 -18.28
C GLU A 22 -7.77 -5.85 -17.45
N GLU A 23 -7.20 -4.84 -16.80
CA GLU A 23 -5.99 -5.00 -15.99
C GLU A 23 -6.26 -5.83 -14.73
N MET A 24 -7.41 -5.66 -14.09
CA MET A 24 -7.82 -6.51 -12.96
C MET A 24 -8.01 -7.97 -13.36
N ARG A 25 -8.34 -8.28 -14.63
CA ARG A 25 -8.33 -9.67 -15.13
C ARG A 25 -6.92 -10.25 -15.17
N LYS A 26 -5.93 -9.47 -15.63
CA LYS A 26 -4.52 -9.90 -15.68
C LYS A 26 -3.95 -10.09 -14.28
N ILE A 27 -4.25 -9.18 -13.35
CA ILE A 27 -3.82 -9.27 -11.95
C ILE A 27 -4.35 -10.54 -11.27
N ARG A 28 -5.62 -10.90 -11.52
CA ARG A 28 -6.22 -12.16 -11.01
C ARG A 28 -5.45 -13.41 -11.44
N GLU A 29 -4.82 -13.40 -12.60
CA GLU A 29 -3.98 -14.51 -13.07
C GLU A 29 -2.57 -14.45 -12.47
N ILE A 30 -1.98 -13.26 -12.42
CA ILE A 30 -0.59 -13.05 -11.97
C ILE A 30 -0.41 -13.36 -10.49
N VAL A 31 -1.36 -12.96 -9.63
CA VAL A 31 -1.26 -13.15 -8.17
C VAL A 31 -1.12 -14.63 -7.77
N LEU A 32 -1.57 -15.56 -8.63
CA LEU A 32 -1.45 -17.01 -8.39
C LEU A 32 0.00 -17.51 -8.41
N SER A 33 0.88 -16.85 -9.16
CA SER A 33 2.30 -17.22 -9.29
C SER A 33 3.26 -16.18 -8.70
N TYR A 34 2.81 -14.93 -8.57
CA TYR A 34 3.58 -13.80 -8.10
C TYR A 34 2.86 -13.17 -6.89
N SER A 35 2.92 -13.86 -5.75
CA SER A 35 2.15 -13.52 -4.56
C SER A 35 2.83 -12.53 -3.60
N TYR A 36 4.03 -12.03 -3.94
CA TYR A 36 4.68 -10.95 -3.20
C TYR A 36 4.33 -9.62 -3.87
N ILE A 37 3.54 -8.81 -3.18
CA ILE A 37 2.96 -7.58 -3.71
C ILE A 37 3.58 -6.39 -2.99
N ALA A 38 4.44 -5.65 -3.67
CA ALA A 38 4.94 -4.38 -3.17
C ALA A 38 3.95 -3.25 -3.49
N MET A 39 3.74 -2.37 -2.52
CA MET A 39 2.70 -1.34 -2.58
C MET A 39 3.19 0.01 -2.07
N ASP A 40 2.70 1.07 -2.69
CA ASP A 40 2.84 2.46 -2.26
C ASP A 40 1.60 3.27 -2.70
N THR A 41 1.30 4.39 -2.05
CA THR A 41 0.18 5.27 -2.43
C THR A 41 0.59 6.73 -2.51
N GLU A 42 -0.09 7.48 -3.37
CA GLU A 42 0.00 8.94 -3.40
C GLU A 42 -1.34 9.56 -2.99
N PHE A 43 -1.27 10.55 -2.11
CA PHE A 43 -2.43 11.22 -1.52
C PHE A 43 -2.08 12.67 -1.17
N PRO A 44 -3.07 13.55 -0.91
CA PRO A 44 -2.84 14.99 -0.85
C PRO A 44 -2.27 15.48 0.51
N GLY A 45 -1.42 14.66 1.13
CA GLY A 45 -0.70 14.99 2.35
C GLY A 45 -1.53 14.95 3.63
N VAL A 46 -1.27 15.90 4.51
CA VAL A 46 -1.85 16.03 5.85
C VAL A 46 -2.34 17.46 6.02
N VAL A 47 -3.62 17.65 6.30
CA VAL A 47 -4.27 18.97 6.41
C VAL A 47 -4.77 19.29 7.81
N VAL A 48 -4.96 18.28 8.66
CA VAL A 48 -5.47 18.44 10.03
C VAL A 48 -4.56 17.77 11.06
N ARG A 49 -4.61 18.28 12.29
CA ARG A 49 -4.03 17.64 13.47
C ARG A 49 -5.13 17.43 14.50
N PRO A 50 -5.21 16.24 15.13
CA PRO A 50 -6.21 16.00 16.15
C PRO A 50 -5.89 16.84 17.39
N ILE A 51 -6.92 17.43 18.00
CA ILE A 51 -6.83 18.24 19.22
C ILE A 51 -7.38 17.41 20.37
N GLY A 52 -6.64 17.29 21.46
CA GLY A 52 -7.07 16.56 22.65
C GLY A 52 -5.91 16.03 23.47
N GLU A 53 -6.25 15.26 24.51
CA GLU A 53 -5.30 14.44 25.26
C GLU A 53 -5.21 13.06 24.63
N PHE A 54 -3.99 12.53 24.50
CA PHE A 54 -3.71 11.23 23.88
C PHE A 54 -3.05 10.31 24.89
N ARG A 55 -3.37 9.01 24.83
CA ARG A 55 -2.86 8.02 25.79
C ARG A 55 -1.36 7.81 25.64
N SER A 56 -0.82 8.02 24.44
CA SER A 56 0.60 7.90 24.14
C SER A 56 0.96 8.63 22.84
N SER A 57 2.26 8.70 22.54
CA SER A 57 2.72 9.19 21.23
C SER A 57 2.23 8.31 20.07
N ILE A 58 2.04 7.00 20.28
CA ILE A 58 1.58 6.07 19.23
C ILE A 58 0.09 6.30 18.96
N ASP A 59 -0.70 6.43 20.02
CA ASP A 59 -2.12 6.80 19.92
C ASP A 59 -2.28 8.12 19.16
N TYR A 60 -1.45 9.13 19.46
CA TYR A 60 -1.42 10.37 18.68
C TYR A 60 -1.09 10.15 17.20
N GLN A 61 -0.12 9.30 16.86
CA GLN A 61 0.21 8.99 15.46
C GLN A 61 -0.99 8.32 14.75
N TYR A 62 -1.65 7.36 15.39
CA TYR A 62 -2.83 6.72 14.84
C TYR A 62 -3.97 7.72 14.65
N GLN A 63 -4.28 8.56 15.65
CA GLN A 63 -5.33 9.58 15.50
C GLN A 63 -5.00 10.61 14.42
N LEU A 64 -3.72 10.96 14.24
CA LEU A 64 -3.27 11.85 13.17
C LEU A 64 -3.48 11.22 11.79
N LEU A 65 -3.14 9.94 11.64
CA LEU A 65 -3.43 9.17 10.44
C LEU A 65 -4.93 9.11 10.17
N ARG A 66 -5.70 8.63 11.15
CA ARG A 66 -7.15 8.43 11.06
C ARG A 66 -7.87 9.67 10.57
N CYS A 67 -7.65 10.81 11.22
CA CYS A 67 -8.38 12.03 10.88
C CYS A 67 -8.06 12.56 9.48
N ASN A 68 -6.84 12.33 8.96
CA ASN A 68 -6.48 12.75 7.61
C ASN A 68 -6.96 11.76 6.55
N VAL A 69 -6.81 10.45 6.78
CA VAL A 69 -7.28 9.42 5.84
C VAL A 69 -8.80 9.49 5.68
N ASP A 70 -9.56 9.69 6.76
CA ASP A 70 -11.01 9.84 6.69
C ASP A 70 -11.42 11.05 5.84
N LEU A 71 -10.69 12.16 5.97
CA LEU A 71 -11.00 13.44 5.36
C LEU A 71 -10.58 13.54 3.89
N LEU A 72 -9.45 12.94 3.54
CA LEU A 72 -8.80 13.08 2.25
C LEU A 72 -9.09 11.89 1.33
N LYS A 73 -8.89 12.09 0.03
CA LYS A 73 -9.03 11.04 -1.00
C LYS A 73 -7.66 10.58 -1.48
N ILE A 74 -7.54 9.27 -1.73
CA ILE A 74 -6.38 8.69 -2.41
C ILE A 74 -6.31 9.18 -3.86
N ILE A 75 -5.10 9.36 -4.40
CA ILE A 75 -4.87 9.84 -5.77
C ILE A 75 -4.28 8.72 -6.65
N GLN A 76 -3.27 8.00 -6.15
CA GLN A 76 -2.71 6.82 -6.82
C GLN A 76 -2.47 5.66 -5.86
N LEU A 77 -2.51 4.45 -6.41
CA LEU A 77 -2.03 3.22 -5.79
C LEU A 77 -1.10 2.50 -6.78
N GLY A 78 0.07 2.09 -6.31
CA GLY A 78 1.00 1.27 -7.08
C GLY A 78 1.03 -0.14 -6.53
N LEU A 79 0.89 -1.14 -7.39
CA LEU A 79 1.04 -2.55 -7.03
C LEU A 79 2.07 -3.20 -7.94
N THR A 80 3.15 -3.72 -7.36
CA THR A 80 4.20 -4.47 -8.07
C THR A 80 4.20 -5.92 -7.64
N PHE A 81 4.16 -6.84 -8.60
CA PHE A 81 4.04 -8.27 -8.37
C PHE A 81 5.38 -8.98 -8.59
N THR A 82 5.75 -9.80 -7.61
CA THR A 82 6.96 -10.63 -7.62
C THR A 82 6.66 -12.00 -7.02
N ASN A 83 7.51 -12.99 -7.28
CA ASN A 83 7.45 -14.27 -6.59
C ASN A 83 8.36 -14.27 -5.35
N GLU A 84 8.43 -15.39 -4.62
CA GLU A 84 9.23 -15.53 -3.40
C GLU A 84 10.74 -15.27 -3.58
N LYS A 85 11.24 -15.39 -4.82
CA LYS A 85 12.64 -15.14 -5.19
C LYS A 85 12.90 -13.71 -5.64
N GLY A 86 11.86 -12.86 -5.70
CA GLY A 86 11.97 -11.51 -6.23
C GLY A 86 12.00 -11.44 -7.76
N GLU A 87 11.59 -12.51 -8.45
CA GLU A 87 11.47 -12.51 -9.91
C GLU A 87 10.13 -11.88 -10.32
N TYR A 88 10.15 -11.11 -11.40
CA TYR A 88 8.98 -10.43 -11.96
C TYR A 88 8.26 -11.30 -13.01
N PRO A 89 6.95 -11.09 -13.23
CA PRO A 89 6.27 -11.62 -14.43
C PRO A 89 6.88 -11.02 -15.70
N SER A 90 6.79 -11.77 -16.80
CA SER A 90 7.23 -11.30 -18.11
C SER A 90 6.32 -10.16 -18.59
N GLY A 91 6.92 -9.02 -18.97
CA GLY A 91 6.18 -7.84 -19.44
C GLY A 91 5.81 -6.90 -18.31
N ILE A 92 4.51 -6.60 -18.17
CA ILE A 92 3.99 -5.72 -17.11
C ILE A 92 4.11 -6.45 -15.78
N ASN A 93 4.74 -5.78 -14.80
CA ASN A 93 4.88 -6.27 -13.44
C ASN A 93 4.38 -5.29 -12.38
N THR A 94 4.11 -4.04 -12.79
CA THR A 94 3.63 -2.98 -11.91
C THR A 94 2.38 -2.35 -12.52
N TRP A 95 1.35 -2.14 -11.69
CA TRP A 95 0.14 -1.40 -12.05
C TRP A 95 0.07 -0.12 -11.23
N GLN A 96 -0.12 1.00 -11.93
CA GLN A 96 -0.35 2.31 -11.33
C GLN A 96 -1.82 2.69 -11.53
N PHE A 97 -2.61 2.54 -10.48
CA PHE A 97 -4.02 2.92 -10.46
C PHE A 97 -4.16 4.40 -10.21
N ASN A 98 -4.84 5.10 -11.11
CA ASN A 98 -5.08 6.53 -11.04
C ASN A 98 -6.54 6.80 -10.64
N PHE A 99 -6.78 7.25 -9.42
CA PHE A 99 -8.12 7.45 -8.88
C PHE A 99 -8.70 8.81 -9.21
N LYS A 100 -10.03 8.89 -9.19
CA LYS A 100 -10.74 10.14 -9.42
C LYS A 100 -10.45 11.15 -8.33
N PHE A 101 -9.99 12.34 -8.72
CA PHE A 101 -9.63 13.43 -7.81
C PHE A 101 -9.90 14.78 -8.46
N ASN A 102 -10.52 15.72 -7.73
CA ASN A 102 -10.90 17.04 -8.24
C ASN A 102 -10.33 18.14 -7.34
N LEU A 103 -9.42 18.97 -7.88
CA LEU A 103 -8.79 20.08 -7.14
C LEU A 103 -9.77 21.21 -6.77
N THR A 104 -10.97 21.25 -7.32
CA THR A 104 -12.00 22.23 -6.98
C THR A 104 -12.86 21.76 -5.81
N GLU A 105 -13.11 20.45 -5.71
CA GLU A 105 -14.04 19.87 -4.74
C GLU A 105 -13.35 19.22 -3.53
N ASP A 106 -12.18 18.60 -3.77
CA ASP A 106 -11.50 17.79 -2.77
C ASP A 106 -10.53 18.61 -1.90
N MET A 107 -10.40 18.23 -0.63
CA MET A 107 -9.42 18.84 0.27
C MET A 107 -8.02 18.33 -0.01
N TYR A 108 -7.03 19.22 0.14
CA TYR A 108 -5.63 18.88 -0.04
C TYR A 108 -4.68 19.85 0.68
N SER A 109 -3.44 19.41 0.87
CA SER A 109 -2.31 20.28 1.19
C SER A 109 -1.71 20.84 -0.10
N GLN A 110 -1.53 22.17 -0.19
CA GLN A 110 -0.98 22.82 -1.38
C GLN A 110 0.43 22.29 -1.71
N ASP A 111 1.29 22.15 -0.70
CA ASP A 111 2.66 21.65 -0.88
C ASP A 111 2.68 20.23 -1.48
N SER A 112 1.71 19.39 -1.11
CA SER A 112 1.59 18.03 -1.63
C SER A 112 1.10 18.02 -3.08
N ILE A 113 0.12 18.87 -3.43
CA ILE A 113 -0.33 19.00 -4.82
C ILE A 113 0.78 19.53 -5.72
N ASP A 114 1.53 20.53 -5.26
CA ASP A 114 2.65 21.11 -6.02
C ASP A 114 3.75 20.06 -6.26
N LEU A 115 4.09 19.28 -5.22
CA LEU A 115 5.04 18.18 -5.33
C LEU A 115 4.56 17.13 -6.33
N LEU A 116 3.32 16.67 -6.23
CA LEU A 116 2.74 15.65 -7.10
C LEU A 116 2.63 16.13 -8.55
N ALA A 117 2.21 17.38 -8.77
CA ALA A 117 2.18 17.99 -10.09
C ALA A 117 3.60 18.06 -10.69
N SER A 118 4.61 18.45 -9.90
CA SER A 118 6.01 18.48 -10.34
C SER A 118 6.56 17.09 -10.64
N SER A 119 6.02 16.07 -9.98
CA SER A 119 6.32 14.64 -10.19
C SER A 119 5.55 14.05 -11.38
N GLY A 120 4.70 14.87 -12.00
CA GLY A 120 4.07 14.58 -13.29
C GLY A 120 2.66 14.00 -13.20
N LEU A 121 1.98 14.11 -12.05
CA LEU A 121 0.56 13.77 -11.95
C LEU A 121 -0.28 14.74 -12.79
N GLN A 122 -1.21 14.18 -13.56
CA GLN A 122 -2.08 14.93 -14.46
C GLN A 122 -3.47 15.10 -13.83
N PHE A 123 -3.61 16.06 -12.91
CA PHE A 123 -4.84 16.23 -12.12
C PHE A 123 -6.12 16.39 -12.95
N GLN A 124 -6.04 17.07 -14.11
CA GLN A 124 -7.19 17.14 -15.04
C GLN A 124 -7.63 15.75 -15.51
N LYS A 125 -6.66 14.86 -15.79
CA LYS A 125 -6.97 13.49 -16.19
C LYS A 125 -7.51 12.65 -15.04
N HIS A 126 -7.05 12.86 -13.81
CA HIS A 126 -7.66 12.26 -12.62
C HIS A 126 -9.13 12.67 -12.47
N GLU A 127 -9.45 13.94 -12.71
CA GLU A 127 -10.82 14.44 -12.63
C GLU A 127 -11.74 13.80 -13.69
N GLU A 128 -11.26 13.71 -14.93
CA GLU A 128 -12.04 13.29 -16.09
C GLU A 128 -12.10 11.75 -16.29
N GLU A 129 -10.97 11.05 -16.05
CA GLU A 129 -10.77 9.63 -16.40
C GLU A 129 -10.37 8.75 -15.20
N GLY A 130 -10.28 9.34 -14.00
CA GLY A 130 -9.86 8.63 -12.79
C GLY A 130 -10.82 7.52 -12.38
N ILE A 131 -10.24 6.48 -11.79
CA ILE A 131 -10.95 5.30 -11.28
C ILE A 131 -11.85 5.69 -10.11
N ASP A 132 -13.10 5.23 -10.13
CA ASP A 132 -13.98 5.23 -8.98
C ASP A 132 -13.47 4.23 -7.92
N THR A 133 -13.29 4.70 -6.68
CA THR A 133 -12.69 3.89 -5.62
C THR A 133 -13.56 2.70 -5.20
N LEU A 134 -14.89 2.81 -5.30
CA LEU A 134 -15.80 1.72 -4.96
C LEU A 134 -15.76 0.62 -6.02
N HIS A 135 -15.75 1.01 -7.30
CA HIS A 135 -15.58 0.05 -8.38
C HIS A 135 -14.23 -0.69 -8.29
N PHE A 136 -13.15 0.01 -7.95
CA PHE A 136 -11.87 -0.62 -7.68
C PHE A 136 -11.93 -1.58 -6.48
N ALA A 137 -12.55 -1.16 -5.37
CA ALA A 137 -12.70 -1.99 -4.16
C ALA A 137 -13.44 -3.30 -4.45
N GLU A 138 -14.54 -3.24 -5.22
CA GLU A 138 -15.33 -4.41 -5.63
C GLU A 138 -14.46 -5.43 -6.40
N LEU A 139 -13.70 -4.95 -7.38
CA LEU A 139 -12.83 -5.80 -8.19
C LEU A 139 -11.68 -6.38 -7.36
N LEU A 140 -11.09 -5.59 -6.46
CA LEU A 140 -9.99 -6.03 -5.62
C LEU A 140 -10.45 -7.09 -4.60
N MET A 141 -11.63 -6.93 -4.02
CA MET A 141 -12.20 -7.82 -3.00
C MET A 141 -12.26 -9.29 -3.46
N THR A 142 -12.55 -9.53 -4.74
CA THR A 142 -12.69 -10.89 -5.31
C THR A 142 -11.51 -11.30 -6.19
N SER A 143 -10.40 -10.57 -6.12
CA SER A 143 -9.23 -10.80 -7.00
C SER A 143 -8.25 -11.87 -6.51
N GLY A 144 -8.28 -12.21 -5.22
CA GLY A 144 -7.25 -13.03 -4.56
C GLY A 144 -6.03 -12.25 -4.08
N VAL A 145 -5.98 -10.93 -4.31
CA VAL A 145 -4.90 -10.02 -3.84
C VAL A 145 -5.04 -9.70 -2.35
N VAL A 146 -6.28 -9.59 -1.85
CA VAL A 146 -6.59 -9.36 -0.43
C VAL A 146 -7.32 -10.58 0.15
N LEU A 147 -7.43 -10.66 1.47
CA LEU A 147 -8.08 -11.75 2.22
C LEU A 147 -7.43 -13.14 2.01
N SER A 148 -6.26 -13.17 1.37
CA SER A 148 -5.54 -14.39 0.97
C SER A 148 -4.27 -14.58 1.80
N ASP A 149 -4.17 -15.73 2.47
CA ASP A 149 -3.04 -16.08 3.32
C ASP A 149 -1.76 -16.41 2.51
N SER A 150 -1.89 -16.63 1.19
CA SER A 150 -0.76 -16.89 0.29
C SER A 150 -0.04 -15.63 -0.18
N VAL A 151 -0.65 -14.45 0.04
CA VAL A 151 -0.12 -13.16 -0.42
C VAL A 151 0.72 -12.52 0.67
N LYS A 152 1.89 -12.00 0.28
CA LYS A 152 2.80 -11.24 1.15
C LYS A 152 2.92 -9.81 0.67
N TRP A 153 2.50 -8.87 1.51
CA TRP A 153 2.56 -7.44 1.21
C TRP A 153 3.89 -6.84 1.63
N LEU A 154 4.51 -6.09 0.73
CA LEU A 154 5.75 -5.36 0.95
C LEU A 154 5.45 -3.86 0.85
N SER A 155 5.94 -3.09 1.80
CA SER A 155 5.61 -1.66 1.87
C SER A 155 6.75 -0.86 2.49
N PHE A 156 6.65 0.47 2.49
CA PHE A 156 7.67 1.33 3.11
C PHE A 156 7.02 2.48 3.88
N HIS A 157 7.16 2.50 5.21
CA HIS A 157 6.59 3.55 6.07
C HIS A 157 5.07 3.69 5.91
N SER A 158 4.39 2.55 6.00
CA SER A 158 3.15 2.31 5.28
C SER A 158 1.85 2.52 6.06
N GLY A 159 1.92 3.27 7.17
CA GLY A 159 0.74 3.54 8.00
C GLY A 159 -0.40 4.15 7.18
N TYR A 160 -0.13 5.26 6.50
CA TYR A 160 -1.13 5.95 5.69
C TYR A 160 -1.60 5.11 4.50
N ASP A 161 -0.69 4.40 3.82
CA ASP A 161 -1.03 3.55 2.67
C ASP A 161 -2.07 2.51 3.04
N PHE A 162 -1.82 1.76 4.12
CA PHE A 162 -2.78 0.79 4.63
C PHE A 162 -4.02 1.43 5.24
N GLY A 163 -3.91 2.64 5.79
CA GLY A 163 -5.06 3.45 6.16
C GLY A 163 -6.01 3.67 4.99
N TYR A 164 -5.50 4.14 3.84
CA TYR A 164 -6.31 4.32 2.65
C TYR A 164 -6.86 3.00 2.11
N MET A 165 -6.08 1.93 2.13
CA MET A 165 -6.53 0.61 1.69
C MET A 165 -7.67 0.06 2.56
N VAL A 166 -7.58 0.20 3.90
CA VAL A 166 -8.66 -0.22 4.80
C VAL A 166 -9.90 0.64 4.59
N LYS A 167 -9.76 1.97 4.51
CA LYS A 167 -10.89 2.88 4.20
C LYS A 167 -11.57 2.49 2.88
N LEU A 168 -10.79 2.22 1.84
CA LEU A 168 -11.28 1.85 0.52
C LEU A 168 -12.02 0.50 0.55
N LEU A 169 -11.46 -0.52 1.20
CA LEU A 169 -12.03 -1.88 1.22
C LEU A 169 -13.24 -2.02 2.15
N THR A 170 -13.36 -1.15 3.15
CA THR A 170 -14.49 -1.13 4.08
C THR A 170 -15.59 -0.16 3.70
N ASP A 171 -15.32 0.73 2.73
CA ASP A 171 -16.16 1.90 2.40
C ASP A 171 -16.66 2.64 3.66
N SER A 172 -15.76 2.79 4.63
CA SER A 172 -16.09 3.29 5.97
C SER A 172 -14.96 4.15 6.51
N ARG A 173 -15.29 4.98 7.50
CA ARG A 173 -14.26 5.65 8.30
C ARG A 173 -13.41 4.63 9.03
N LEU A 174 -12.15 4.97 9.22
CA LEU A 174 -11.22 4.13 9.98
C LEU A 174 -11.67 4.00 11.45
N PRO A 175 -11.43 2.84 12.10
CA PRO A 175 -11.84 2.60 13.49
C PRO A 175 -11.31 3.67 14.46
N GLU A 176 -12.04 3.97 15.53
CA GLU A 176 -11.61 4.98 16.49
C GLU A 176 -10.35 4.56 17.26
N GLU A 177 -10.23 3.27 17.56
CA GLU A 177 -9.14 2.71 18.35
C GLU A 177 -8.14 1.93 17.46
N GLU A 178 -6.84 2.13 17.68
CA GLU A 178 -5.77 1.56 16.85
C GLU A 178 -5.84 0.02 16.75
N HIS A 179 -6.18 -0.65 17.85
CA HIS A 179 -6.21 -2.11 17.87
C HIS A 179 -7.32 -2.70 16.98
N GLU A 180 -8.45 -2.00 16.82
CA GLU A 180 -9.53 -2.40 15.91
C GLU A 180 -9.10 -2.21 14.46
N PHE A 181 -8.36 -1.13 14.16
CA PHE A 181 -7.74 -0.95 12.84
C PHE A 181 -6.80 -2.11 12.51
N PHE A 182 -5.91 -2.50 13.43
CA PHE A 182 -5.02 -3.64 13.19
C PHE A 182 -5.78 -4.97 13.05
N HIS A 183 -6.91 -5.14 13.75
CA HIS A 183 -7.75 -6.33 13.56
C HIS A 183 -8.29 -6.39 12.13
N ILE A 184 -8.88 -5.31 11.62
CA ILE A 184 -9.39 -5.24 10.24
C ILE A 184 -8.24 -5.37 9.21
N LEU A 185 -7.13 -4.68 9.45
CA LEU A 185 -5.94 -4.72 8.61
C LEU A 185 -5.46 -6.17 8.40
N ASN A 186 -5.31 -6.92 9.50
CA ASN A 186 -4.76 -8.29 9.45
C ASN A 186 -5.71 -9.28 8.76
N LEU A 187 -7.01 -8.96 8.64
CA LEU A 187 -7.94 -9.78 7.87
C LEU A 187 -7.70 -9.59 6.37
N PHE A 188 -7.65 -8.34 5.91
CA PHE A 188 -7.40 -8.03 4.50
C PHE A 188 -5.98 -8.35 4.06
N PHE A 189 -5.01 -8.17 4.94
CA PHE A 189 -3.58 -8.25 4.67
C PHE A 189 -2.87 -9.14 5.72
N PRO A 190 -3.03 -10.47 5.65
CA PRO A 190 -2.53 -11.38 6.70
C PRO A 190 -1.01 -11.34 6.89
N SER A 191 -0.26 -11.01 5.83
CA SER A 191 1.20 -10.91 5.87
C SER A 191 1.67 -9.57 5.31
N ILE A 192 2.18 -8.70 6.17
CA ILE A 192 2.76 -7.39 5.81
C ILE A 192 4.20 -7.30 6.31
N TYR A 193 5.13 -6.86 5.46
CA TYR A 193 6.48 -6.46 5.84
C TYR A 193 6.75 -5.01 5.45
N ASP A 194 6.78 -4.14 6.44
CA ASP A 194 7.17 -2.74 6.25
C ASP A 194 8.70 -2.62 6.25
N VAL A 195 9.28 -2.37 5.07
CA VAL A 195 10.73 -2.24 4.86
C VAL A 195 11.33 -1.23 5.84
N LYS A 196 10.64 -0.12 6.12
CA LYS A 196 11.09 0.90 7.07
C LYS A 196 11.17 0.36 8.50
N TYR A 197 10.28 -0.57 8.87
CA TYR A 197 10.35 -1.27 10.14
C TYR A 197 11.51 -2.27 10.17
N LEU A 198 11.67 -3.10 9.12
CA LEU A 198 12.76 -4.07 9.00
C LEU A 198 14.14 -3.39 9.11
N MET A 199 14.30 -2.21 8.49
CA MET A 199 15.52 -1.39 8.55
C MET A 199 16.02 -1.10 9.97
N LYS A 200 15.16 -1.13 10.99
CA LYS A 200 15.60 -0.97 12.40
C LYS A 200 16.58 -2.05 12.86
N SER A 201 16.57 -3.21 12.18
CA SER A 201 17.49 -4.32 12.43
C SER A 201 18.71 -4.31 11.48
N CYS A 202 18.74 -3.42 10.49
CA CYS A 202 19.81 -3.30 9.51
C CYS A 202 20.79 -2.21 9.95
N LYS A 203 22.04 -2.58 10.24
CA LYS A 203 23.06 -1.58 10.58
C LYS A 203 23.29 -0.65 9.38
N ASN A 204 23.33 0.66 9.65
CA ASN A 204 23.64 1.72 8.69
C ASN A 204 22.59 2.01 7.62
N LEU A 205 21.44 1.33 7.58
CA LEU A 205 20.37 1.63 6.64
C LEU A 205 19.39 2.64 7.26
N LYS A 206 19.31 3.85 6.71
CA LYS A 206 18.46 4.94 7.21
C LYS A 206 17.97 5.84 6.08
N GLY A 207 16.94 6.65 6.36
CA GLY A 207 16.45 7.62 5.38
C GLY A 207 15.16 7.24 4.67
N GLY A 208 14.70 8.08 3.74
CA GLY A 208 13.53 7.83 2.89
C GLY A 208 13.77 6.71 1.87
N LEU A 209 12.72 6.30 1.13
CA LEU A 209 12.80 5.20 0.17
C LEU A 209 13.92 5.40 -0.86
N GLN A 210 14.04 6.61 -1.41
CA GLN A 210 15.11 6.93 -2.37
C GLN A 210 16.51 6.83 -1.76
N GLU A 211 16.71 7.37 -0.54
CA GLU A 211 18.01 7.29 0.14
C GLU A 211 18.40 5.85 0.47
N VAL A 212 17.41 5.00 0.77
CA VAL A 212 17.60 3.56 1.01
C VAL A 212 17.94 2.84 -0.29
N ALA A 213 17.26 3.16 -1.39
CA ALA A 213 17.59 2.62 -2.70
C ALA A 213 19.02 2.96 -3.11
N ASP A 214 19.46 4.20 -2.91
CA ASP A 214 20.84 4.63 -3.20
C ASP A 214 21.86 3.86 -2.34
N GLN A 215 21.57 3.63 -1.05
CA GLN A 215 22.42 2.82 -0.15
C GLN A 215 22.48 1.33 -0.50
N LEU A 216 21.47 0.82 -1.22
CA LEU A 216 21.37 -0.57 -1.67
C LEU A 216 21.84 -0.74 -3.13
N ASP A 217 22.37 0.32 -3.74
CA ASP A 217 22.79 0.39 -5.16
C ASP A 217 21.65 0.01 -6.13
N LEU A 218 20.42 0.46 -5.84
CA LEU A 218 19.23 0.17 -6.64
C LEU A 218 18.91 1.31 -7.60
N GLN A 219 18.65 0.97 -8.86
CA GLN A 219 18.24 1.93 -9.89
C GLN A 219 16.71 1.98 -9.99
N ARG A 220 16.13 3.17 -9.75
CA ARG A 220 14.71 3.43 -9.95
C ARG A 220 14.29 3.26 -11.41
N ILE A 221 13.11 2.68 -11.61
CA ILE A 221 12.40 2.61 -12.89
C ILE A 221 11.08 3.34 -12.74
N GLY A 222 10.79 4.27 -13.67
CA GLY A 222 9.64 5.16 -13.58
C GLY A 222 9.94 6.49 -12.88
N ARG A 223 8.91 7.30 -12.66
CA ARG A 223 9.05 8.64 -12.04
C ARG A 223 9.03 8.53 -10.53
N GLN A 224 9.90 9.26 -9.85
CA GLN A 224 9.85 9.36 -8.39
C GLN A 224 8.58 10.10 -7.94
N HIS A 225 8.02 9.75 -6.79
CA HIS A 225 6.76 10.30 -6.27
C HIS A 225 5.58 10.00 -7.19
N GLN A 226 5.55 8.75 -7.66
CA GLN A 226 4.41 8.15 -8.32
C GLN A 226 4.31 6.71 -7.83
N ALA A 227 3.12 6.34 -7.37
CA ALA A 227 2.89 5.12 -6.61
C ALA A 227 3.39 3.86 -7.33
N GLY A 228 3.26 3.77 -8.65
CA GLY A 228 3.76 2.62 -9.43
C GLY A 228 5.26 2.44 -9.28
N SER A 229 6.02 3.48 -9.61
CA SER A 229 7.49 3.50 -9.52
C SER A 229 8.00 3.32 -8.08
N ASP A 230 7.33 3.92 -7.10
CA ASP A 230 7.67 3.78 -5.68
C ASP A 230 7.34 2.38 -5.14
N SER A 231 6.25 1.76 -5.56
CA SER A 231 5.95 0.35 -5.23
C SER A 231 7.00 -0.61 -5.81
N LEU A 232 7.45 -0.36 -7.05
CA LEU A 232 8.50 -1.16 -7.69
C LEU A 232 9.82 -1.03 -6.95
N LEU A 233 10.22 0.19 -6.61
CA LEU A 233 11.43 0.44 -5.83
C LEU A 233 11.35 -0.15 -4.42
N THR A 234 10.16 -0.16 -3.81
CA THR A 234 9.91 -0.83 -2.53
C THR A 234 10.13 -2.33 -2.62
N GLY A 235 9.63 -2.98 -3.67
CA GLY A 235 9.89 -4.40 -3.93
C GLY A 235 11.39 -4.69 -4.10
N MET A 236 12.08 -3.89 -4.92
CA MET A 236 13.53 -4.00 -5.11
C MET A 236 14.29 -3.85 -3.79
N ALA A 237 13.95 -2.85 -2.98
CA ALA A 237 14.55 -2.59 -1.68
C ALA A 237 14.33 -3.76 -0.71
N PHE A 238 13.12 -4.33 -0.67
CA PHE A 238 12.82 -5.47 0.17
C PHE A 238 13.70 -6.68 -0.15
N PHE A 239 13.73 -7.13 -1.41
CA PHE A 239 14.49 -8.33 -1.79
C PHE A 239 15.99 -8.13 -1.62
N ARG A 240 16.52 -6.95 -1.98
CA ARG A 240 17.93 -6.64 -1.79
C ARG A 240 18.31 -6.57 -0.30
N MET A 241 17.45 -6.01 0.53
CA MET A 241 17.66 -5.96 1.97
C MET A 241 17.57 -7.35 2.60
N LYS A 242 16.62 -8.18 2.16
CA LYS A 242 16.44 -9.58 2.60
C LYS A 242 17.70 -10.41 2.34
N GLU A 243 18.30 -10.27 1.16
CA GLU A 243 19.56 -10.93 0.79
C GLU A 243 20.72 -10.46 1.70
N LEU A 244 20.92 -9.15 1.85
CA LEU A 244 22.10 -8.58 2.50
C LEU A 244 22.09 -8.67 4.03
N PHE A 245 20.92 -8.56 4.66
CA PHE A 245 20.80 -8.39 6.12
C PHE A 245 20.06 -9.53 6.83
N PHE A 246 19.39 -10.40 6.08
CA PHE A 246 18.50 -11.42 6.63
C PHE A 246 18.76 -12.83 6.10
N GLU A 247 19.88 -13.07 5.39
CA GLU A 247 20.25 -14.42 4.92
C GLU A 247 19.10 -15.09 4.14
N ASP A 248 18.42 -14.31 3.29
CA ASP A 248 17.26 -14.74 2.49
C ASP A 248 16.03 -15.23 3.31
N THR A 249 15.98 -14.96 4.62
CA THR A 249 14.89 -15.41 5.49
C THR A 249 14.42 -14.32 6.46
N ILE A 250 13.13 -13.98 6.43
CA ILE A 250 12.53 -13.03 7.38
C ILE A 250 11.80 -13.79 8.49
N ASP A 251 12.04 -13.41 9.75
CA ASP A 251 11.34 -13.95 10.92
C ASP A 251 9.94 -13.32 11.06
N ASP A 252 8.92 -14.09 10.72
CA ASP A 252 7.52 -13.64 10.75
C ASP A 252 7.08 -13.19 12.15
N ALA A 253 7.48 -13.90 13.21
CA ALA A 253 7.09 -13.56 14.57
C ALA A 253 7.61 -12.18 15.02
N LYS A 254 8.71 -11.74 14.40
CA LYS A 254 9.35 -10.46 14.71
C LYS A 254 8.87 -9.33 13.80
N TYR A 255 8.66 -9.59 12.51
CA TYR A 255 8.49 -8.54 11.49
C TYR A 255 7.11 -8.51 10.84
N CYS A 256 6.39 -9.64 10.76
CA CYS A 256 5.11 -9.69 10.07
C CYS A 256 4.04 -8.85 10.80
N GLY A 257 3.29 -8.05 10.03
CA GLY A 257 2.21 -7.20 10.54
C GLY A 257 2.68 -5.94 11.29
N ARG A 258 3.99 -5.64 11.26
CA ARG A 258 4.56 -4.47 11.96
C ARG A 258 4.67 -3.27 11.02
N LEU A 259 3.81 -2.27 11.22
CA LEU A 259 3.89 -0.99 10.50
C LEU A 259 4.84 -0.03 11.21
N TYR A 260 5.65 0.71 10.46
CA TYR A 260 6.52 1.71 11.07
C TYR A 260 5.70 2.85 11.70
N GLY A 261 5.92 3.11 12.99
CA GLY A 261 5.28 4.22 13.71
C GLY A 261 3.94 3.86 14.38
N LEU A 262 3.45 2.64 14.19
CA LEU A 262 2.18 2.14 14.74
C LEU A 262 2.35 0.75 15.39
N GLY A 263 1.36 0.31 16.17
CA GLY A 263 1.19 -1.11 16.52
C GLY A 263 2.19 -1.72 17.52
N THR A 264 2.90 -0.92 18.31
CA THR A 264 3.91 -1.42 19.27
C THR A 264 3.33 -2.17 20.49
N GLY A 265 2.01 -2.35 20.58
CA GLY A 265 1.32 -2.99 21.71
C GLY A 265 0.66 -4.34 21.41
N VAL A 266 0.57 -4.77 20.15
CA VAL A 266 -0.10 -6.02 19.80
C VAL A 266 0.95 -7.13 19.71
N ALA A 267 1.11 -7.92 20.76
CA ALA A 267 1.72 -9.24 20.62
C ALA A 267 0.77 -10.07 19.74
N GLN A 268 1.27 -10.67 18.65
CA GLN A 268 0.48 -11.69 17.95
C GLN A 268 0.16 -12.78 18.98
N LYS A 269 -1.12 -12.95 19.32
CA LYS A 269 -1.55 -14.18 19.97
C LYS A 269 -1.21 -15.30 18.99
N GLN A 270 -0.45 -16.29 19.46
CA GLN A 270 -0.22 -17.52 18.72
C GLN A 270 -1.57 -18.05 18.24
N ASN A 271 -1.62 -18.49 16.98
CA ASN A 271 -2.76 -19.15 16.37
C ASN A 271 -3.32 -20.22 17.33
N GLU A 272 -4.41 -19.89 18.02
CA GLU A 272 -5.39 -20.91 18.36
C GLU A 272 -6.21 -21.08 17.09
N ASP A 273 -6.20 -22.29 16.53
CA ASP A 273 -7.05 -22.72 15.43
C ASP A 273 -8.53 -22.50 15.82
N VAL A 274 -9.01 -21.28 15.59
CA VAL A 274 -10.43 -20.94 15.61
C VAL A 274 -10.80 -20.68 14.17
N ASP A 275 -11.78 -21.45 13.71
CA ASP A 275 -12.22 -21.64 12.33
C ASP A 275 -12.27 -20.32 11.53
N SER A 276 -11.18 -20.00 10.81
CA SER A 276 -10.98 -18.72 10.11
C SER A 276 -12.02 -18.45 9.04
N ALA A 277 -12.69 -19.50 8.55
CA ALA A 277 -13.80 -19.41 7.62
C ALA A 277 -15.05 -18.78 8.25
N GLN A 278 -15.31 -19.05 9.53
CA GLN A 278 -16.52 -18.59 10.22
C GLN A 278 -16.39 -17.12 10.66
N GLU A 279 -15.17 -16.70 11.03
CA GLU A 279 -14.85 -15.29 11.34
C GLU A 279 -14.84 -14.44 10.06
N LYS A 280 -14.23 -14.93 8.96
CA LYS A 280 -14.29 -14.29 7.63
C LYS A 280 -15.75 -14.15 7.13
N MET A 281 -16.60 -15.16 7.33
CA MET A 281 -18.03 -15.12 6.97
C MET A 281 -18.84 -14.16 7.86
N SER A 282 -18.56 -14.12 9.16
CA SER A 282 -19.25 -13.19 10.08
C SER A 282 -18.91 -11.74 9.78
N ILE A 283 -17.73 -11.45 9.25
CA ILE A 283 -17.29 -10.10 8.90
C ILE A 283 -17.83 -9.66 7.54
N LEU A 284 -17.94 -10.55 6.55
CA LEU A 284 -18.75 -10.29 5.35
C LEU A 284 -20.19 -9.91 5.73
N ALA A 285 -20.75 -10.54 6.77
CA ALA A 285 -22.07 -10.17 7.29
C ALA A 285 -22.08 -8.82 8.04
N ILE A 286 -20.98 -8.43 8.71
CA ILE A 286 -20.86 -7.10 9.35
C ILE A 286 -20.68 -6.01 8.30
N ILE A 287 -19.86 -6.23 7.27
CA ILE A 287 -19.68 -5.32 6.12
C ILE A 287 -21.03 -5.12 5.41
N ASN A 288 -21.81 -6.19 5.21
CA ASN A 288 -23.14 -6.11 4.63
C ASN A 288 -24.19 -5.41 5.53
N ASN A 289 -23.97 -5.35 6.85
CA ASN A 289 -24.88 -4.72 7.81
C ASN A 289 -24.50 -3.27 8.17
N MET A 290 -23.37 -2.77 7.65
CA MET A 290 -22.90 -1.39 7.86
C MET A 290 -23.34 -0.42 6.75
N GLN A 291 -24.11 -0.89 5.75
CA GLN A 291 -24.78 -0.02 4.79
C GLN A 291 -26.08 0.56 5.38
N PRO A 292 -26.36 1.87 5.23
CA PRO A 292 -27.65 2.46 5.59
C PRO A 292 -28.80 2.01 4.68
#